data_AF-A0A7J2T8E0-F1
#
_entry.id   AF-A0A7J2T8E0-F1
#
_cell.length_a   1.000
_cell.length_b   1.000
_cell.length_c   1.000
_cell.angle_alpha   90.00
_cell.angle_beta   90.00
_cell.angle_gamma   90.00
#
_symmetry.space_group_name_H-M   'P 1'
#
loop_
_entity.id
_entity.type
_entity.pdbx_description
1 polymer ?
#
loop_
_entity_poly.entity_id
_entity_poly.type
_entity_poly.pdbx_seq_one_letter_code
_entity_poly.pdbx_strand_id
1 'polypeptide(L)'
;MNKMRLIMLNIVLLWLISGALLLTGCKDRGKAPKVSEESPILAEPQEVYDELLRATSFGKSLLYNDNLIGRIVWNEAQFMESLLNMYEATKNCQYLEIFVEHADHVLQMRDDHAGWPDYAGRLRPGWQAGGYYTLGVPVIIPDEQGRPSLEVQG
;
A
#
# COMPACT_ATOMS: atom_id res chain seq x y z
N MET A 1 52.21 7.58 9.97
CA MET A 1 50.82 7.18 9.63
C MET A 1 49.93 8.40 9.90
N ASN A 2 49.46 9.09 8.84
CA ASN A 2 48.81 10.41 8.98
C ASN A 2 47.40 10.30 9.56
N LYS A 3 47.06 11.17 10.53
CA LYS A 3 45.74 11.27 11.18
C LYS A 3 44.57 11.29 10.19
N MET A 4 44.74 11.91 9.03
CA MET A 4 43.72 11.92 7.96
C MET A 4 43.40 10.53 7.37
N ARG A 5 44.38 9.62 7.25
CA ARG A 5 44.12 8.26 6.76
C ARG A 5 43.35 7.41 7.76
N LEU A 6 43.55 7.65 9.06
CA LEU A 6 42.83 6.92 10.12
C LEU A 6 41.36 7.37 10.23
N ILE A 7 41.10 8.67 10.03
CA ILE A 7 39.74 9.23 10.04
C ILE A 7 38.93 8.76 8.83
N MET A 8 39.54 8.76 7.64
CA MET A 8 38.90 8.24 6.42
C MET A 8 38.58 6.75 6.52
N LEU A 9 39.47 5.94 7.11
CA LEU A 9 39.23 4.51 7.29
C LEU A 9 38.07 4.23 8.26
N ASN A 10 37.93 5.02 9.33
CA ASN A 10 36.82 4.90 10.28
C ASN A 10 35.47 5.31 9.69
N ILE A 11 35.43 6.36 8.86
CA ILE A 11 34.19 6.79 8.19
C ILE A 11 33.71 5.72 7.19
N VAL A 12 34.64 5.11 6.44
CA VAL A 12 34.33 4.01 5.52
C VAL A 12 33.84 2.76 6.29
N LEU A 13 34.44 2.45 7.45
CA LEU A 13 34.00 1.34 8.29
C LEU A 13 32.57 1.56 8.84
N LEU A 14 32.24 2.79 9.24
CA LEU A 14 30.91 3.16 9.73
C LEU A 14 29.84 3.05 8.62
N TRP A 15 30.17 3.40 7.37
CA TRP A 15 29.28 3.18 6.22
C TRP A 15 29.06 1.69 5.90
N LEU A 16 30.09 0.86 6.06
CA LEU A 16 29.99 -0.59 5.84
C LEU A 16 29.13 -1.30 6.90
N ILE A 17 29.15 -0.82 8.15
CA ILE A 17 28.36 -1.41 9.25
C ILE A 17 26.87 -1.01 9.15
N SER A 18 26.56 0.22 8.72
CA SER A 18 25.17 0.62 8.45
C SER A 18 24.54 -0.10 7.26
N GLY A 19 25.32 -0.47 6.24
CA GLY A 19 24.84 -1.27 5.11
C GLY A 19 24.49 -2.72 5.47
N ALA A 20 25.17 -3.30 6.47
CA ALA A 20 24.97 -4.69 6.88
C ALA A 20 23.75 -4.90 7.80
N LEU A 21 23.29 -3.85 8.50
CA LEU A 21 22.17 -3.93 9.46
C LEU A 21 20.78 -3.76 8.82
N LEU A 22 20.70 -3.30 7.56
CA LEU A 22 19.42 -3.07 6.86
C LEU A 22 18.92 -4.28 6.05
N LEU A 23 19.69 -5.37 5.93
CA LEU A 23 19.38 -6.48 5.02
C LEU A 23 19.10 -7.82 5.72
N THR A 24 19.09 -7.88 7.06
CA THR A 24 18.80 -9.13 7.78
C THR A 24 17.31 -9.50 7.83
N GLY A 25 16.44 -8.72 7.17
CA GLY A 25 14.98 -8.89 7.23
C GLY A 25 14.37 -9.92 6.26
N CYS A 26 15.11 -10.37 5.24
CA CYS A 26 14.63 -11.36 4.28
C CYS A 26 15.25 -12.72 4.59
N LYS A 27 14.46 -13.64 5.16
CA LYS A 27 14.89 -15.04 5.33
C LYS A 27 14.14 -15.89 4.32
N ASP A 28 14.80 -16.15 3.19
CA ASP A 28 14.28 -17.06 2.19
C ASP A 28 14.25 -18.48 2.79
N ARG A 29 13.04 -19.00 3.07
CA ARG A 29 12.88 -20.36 3.58
C ARG A 29 12.91 -21.32 2.39
N GLY A 30 14.09 -21.86 2.10
CA GLY A 30 14.19 -23.20 1.54
C GLY A 30 13.39 -24.17 2.43
N LYS A 31 12.47 -24.92 1.81
CA LYS A 31 11.48 -25.83 2.44
C LYS A 31 11.94 -26.39 3.79
N ALA A 32 11.27 -25.97 4.87
CA ALA A 32 11.48 -26.53 6.21
C ALA A 32 10.89 -27.96 6.31
N PRO A 33 11.41 -28.82 7.20
CA PRO A 33 10.91 -30.19 7.35
C PRO A 33 9.52 -30.21 7.98
N LYS A 34 8.62 -31.02 7.44
CA LYS A 34 7.26 -31.22 7.97
C LYS A 34 7.33 -31.94 9.32
N VAL A 35 6.92 -31.26 10.40
CA VAL A 35 6.61 -31.90 11.68
C VAL A 35 5.14 -32.33 11.62
N SER A 36 4.91 -33.62 11.81
CA SER A 36 3.61 -34.26 11.75
C SER A 36 2.94 -34.30 13.13
N GLU A 37 1.90 -33.49 13.34
CA GLU A 37 0.84 -33.78 14.31
C GLU A 37 -0.52 -33.52 13.64
N GLU A 38 -1.36 -34.56 13.62
CA GLU A 38 -2.68 -34.60 12.98
C GLU A 38 -3.69 -33.70 13.72
N SER A 39 -3.76 -32.44 13.31
CA SER A 39 -4.93 -31.57 13.44
C SER A 39 -5.64 -31.58 12.07
N PRO A 40 -6.99 -31.42 11.94
CA PRO A 40 -7.62 -31.41 10.63
C PRO A 40 -6.91 -30.35 9.80
N ILE A 41 -6.26 -30.78 8.72
CA ILE A 41 -5.19 -30.05 8.03
C ILE A 41 -5.77 -28.75 7.46
N LEU A 42 -5.86 -27.72 8.28
CA LEU A 42 -5.95 -26.36 7.81
C LEU A 42 -4.60 -26.14 7.14
N ALA A 43 -4.60 -26.02 5.82
CA ALA A 43 -3.39 -25.69 5.09
C ALA A 43 -2.72 -24.49 5.77
N GLU A 44 -1.39 -24.52 5.88
CA GLU A 44 -0.63 -23.41 6.47
C GLU A 44 -1.09 -22.10 5.81
N PRO A 45 -1.39 -21.04 6.57
CA PRO A 45 -1.93 -19.79 6.00
C PRO A 45 -1.11 -19.27 4.82
N GLN A 46 0.20 -19.50 4.84
CA GLN A 46 1.11 -19.21 3.74
C GLN A 46 0.78 -20.01 2.46
N GLU A 47 0.54 -21.31 2.55
CA GLU A 47 0.21 -22.15 1.39
C GLU A 47 -1.11 -21.71 0.75
N VAL A 48 -2.13 -21.40 1.57
CA VAL A 48 -3.43 -20.91 1.09
C VAL A 48 -3.27 -19.56 0.39
N TYR A 49 -2.49 -18.66 0.98
CA TYR A 49 -2.26 -17.33 0.41
C TYR A 49 -1.44 -17.39 -0.89
N ASP A 50 -0.43 -18.25 -0.95
CA ASP A 50 0.37 -18.46 -2.16
C ASP A 50 -0.46 -19.06 -3.31
N GLU A 51 -1.44 -19.92 -2.98
CA GLU A 51 -2.41 -20.43 -3.96
C GLU A 51 -3.33 -19.30 -4.48
N LEU A 52 -3.80 -18.41 -3.59
CA LEU A 52 -4.56 -17.21 -3.98
C LEU A 52 -3.75 -16.31 -4.92
N LEU A 53 -2.48 -16.05 -4.59
CA LEU A 53 -1.60 -15.27 -5.46
C LEU A 53 -1.46 -15.95 -6.82
N ARG A 54 -1.20 -17.26 -6.87
CA ARG A 54 -1.08 -17.99 -8.14
C ARG A 54 -2.36 -17.91 -8.99
N ALA A 55 -3.53 -18.00 -8.35
CA ALA A 55 -4.83 -17.88 -9.02
C ALA A 55 -5.10 -16.46 -9.57
N THR A 56 -4.45 -15.44 -9.02
CA THR A 56 -4.62 -14.02 -9.35
C THR A 56 -3.43 -13.44 -10.13
N SER A 57 -2.80 -14.26 -10.98
CA SER A 57 -1.61 -13.85 -11.76
C SER A 57 -0.48 -13.30 -10.87
N PHE A 58 -0.25 -13.94 -9.73
CA PHE A 58 0.65 -13.49 -8.67
C PHE A 58 0.29 -12.11 -8.08
N GLY A 59 -1.01 -11.82 -7.93
CA GLY A 59 -1.55 -10.54 -7.47
C GLY A 59 -1.79 -9.51 -8.58
N LYS A 60 -1.15 -9.66 -9.75
CA LYS A 60 -1.18 -8.67 -10.84
C LYS A 60 -2.56 -8.43 -11.44
N SER A 61 -3.47 -9.40 -11.39
CA SER A 61 -4.82 -9.21 -11.95
C SER A 61 -5.73 -8.34 -11.09
N LEU A 62 -5.28 -7.92 -9.90
CA LEU A 62 -6.04 -7.07 -8.99
C LEU A 62 -5.80 -5.57 -9.23
N LEU A 63 -4.90 -5.21 -10.15
CA LEU A 63 -4.65 -3.83 -10.57
C LEU A 63 -5.84 -3.30 -11.36
N TYR A 64 -6.42 -2.18 -10.92
CA TYR A 64 -7.54 -1.51 -11.60
C TYR A 64 -7.06 -0.26 -12.35
N ASN A 65 -7.42 -0.12 -13.62
CA ASN A 65 -6.96 0.99 -14.47
C ASN A 65 -7.50 2.37 -14.08
N ASP A 66 -8.42 2.45 -13.12
CA ASP A 66 -9.01 3.68 -12.62
C ASP A 66 -9.61 3.47 -11.22
N ASN A 67 -9.94 4.58 -10.54
CA ASN A 67 -10.65 4.56 -9.27
C ASN A 67 -12.14 4.95 -9.40
N LEU A 68 -12.75 4.88 -10.60
CA LEU A 68 -14.11 5.41 -10.87
C LEU A 68 -15.18 4.89 -9.90
N ILE A 69 -15.03 3.65 -9.47
CA ILE A 69 -15.96 2.98 -8.55
C ILE A 69 -15.30 2.65 -7.21
N GLY A 70 -14.24 3.37 -6.85
CA GLY A 70 -13.56 3.28 -5.56
C GLY A 70 -12.68 2.04 -5.35
N ARG A 71 -12.43 1.25 -6.40
CA ARG A 71 -11.74 -0.05 -6.27
C ARG A 71 -10.30 0.05 -5.77
N ILE A 72 -9.59 1.14 -6.06
CA ILE A 72 -8.24 1.34 -5.55
C ILE A 72 -8.28 1.52 -4.02
N VAL A 73 -9.22 2.33 -3.53
CA VAL A 73 -9.36 2.61 -2.10
C VAL A 73 -9.91 1.41 -1.32
N TRP A 74 -10.86 0.66 -1.89
CA TRP A 74 -11.53 -0.43 -1.18
C TRP A 74 -10.85 -1.78 -1.36
N ASN A 75 -10.60 -2.19 -2.60
CA ASN A 75 -10.15 -3.55 -2.90
C ASN A 75 -8.62 -3.63 -2.84
N GLU A 76 -7.93 -2.73 -3.55
CA GLU A 76 -6.48 -2.79 -3.67
C GLU A 76 -5.80 -2.48 -2.34
N ALA A 77 -6.30 -1.52 -1.56
CA ALA A 77 -5.79 -1.23 -0.22
C ALA A 77 -5.86 -2.44 0.73
N GLN A 78 -6.98 -3.18 0.74
CA GLN A 78 -7.14 -4.39 1.57
C GLN A 78 -6.19 -5.50 1.12
N PHE A 79 -6.01 -5.67 -0.19
CA PHE A 79 -5.05 -6.63 -0.72
C PHE A 79 -3.61 -6.26 -0.32
N MET A 80 -3.22 -4.98 -0.47
CA MET A 80 -1.92 -4.48 -0.05
C MET A 80 -1.65 -4.67 1.45
N GLU A 81 -2.65 -4.42 2.30
CA GLU A 81 -2.56 -4.71 3.74
C GLU A 81 -2.31 -6.20 3.99
N SER A 82 -3.00 -7.08 3.27
CA SER A 82 -2.79 -8.53 3.41
C SER A 82 -1.37 -8.97 3.04
N LEU A 83 -0.73 -8.32 2.07
CA LEU A 83 0.67 -8.58 1.70
C LEU A 83 1.63 -8.19 2.83
N LEU A 84 1.40 -7.03 3.47
CA LEU A 84 2.18 -6.61 4.63
C LEU A 84 2.01 -7.58 5.80
N ASN A 85 0.78 -8.02 6.07
CA ASN A 85 0.50 -9.02 7.11
C ASN A 85 1.23 -10.35 6.84
N MET A 86 1.22 -10.81 5.58
CA MET A 86 1.94 -12.02 5.18
C MET A 86 3.46 -11.86 5.28
N TYR A 87 4.00 -10.70 4.90
CA TYR A 87 5.40 -10.39 5.17
C TYR A 87 5.71 -10.39 6.66
N GLU A 88 4.87 -9.78 7.49
CA GLU A 88 5.09 -9.72 8.92
C GLU A 88 5.09 -11.10 9.57
N ALA A 89 4.16 -11.98 9.17
CA ALA A 89 4.01 -13.33 9.70
C ALA A 89 5.13 -14.28 9.22
N THR A 90 5.56 -14.17 7.96
CA THR A 90 6.45 -15.17 7.33
C THR A 90 7.89 -14.68 7.14
N LYS A 91 8.09 -13.36 7.09
CA LYS A 91 9.33 -12.68 6.65
C LYS A 91 9.75 -13.04 5.22
N ASN A 92 8.82 -13.51 4.39
CA ASN A 92 9.04 -13.74 2.96
C ASN A 92 8.94 -12.41 2.20
N CYS A 93 10.05 -11.98 1.60
CA CYS A 93 10.14 -10.70 0.91
C CYS A 93 9.40 -10.65 -0.43
N GLN A 94 8.99 -11.80 -0.98
CA GLN A 94 8.12 -11.83 -2.17
C GLN A 94 6.82 -11.03 -1.93
N TYR A 95 6.26 -11.06 -0.72
CA TYR A 95 5.06 -10.26 -0.42
C TYR A 95 5.33 -8.75 -0.43
N LEU A 96 6.53 -8.32 0.00
CA LEU A 96 6.94 -6.91 -0.11
C LEU A 96 7.19 -6.49 -1.55
N GLU A 97 7.77 -7.36 -2.37
CA GLU A 97 7.99 -7.10 -3.79
C GLU A 97 6.65 -6.86 -4.50
N ILE A 98 5.65 -7.72 -4.26
CA ILE A 98 4.30 -7.55 -4.79
C ILE A 98 3.67 -6.26 -4.24
N PHE A 99 3.82 -5.97 -2.94
CA PHE A 99 3.30 -4.74 -2.35
C PHE A 99 3.86 -3.49 -3.04
N VAL A 100 5.16 -3.46 -3.35
CA VAL A 100 5.79 -2.33 -4.04
C VAL A 100 5.23 -2.16 -5.44
N GLU A 101 5.03 -3.25 -6.19
CA GLU A 101 4.38 -3.17 -7.52
C GLU A 101 2.98 -2.54 -7.44
N HIS A 102 2.18 -2.91 -6.43
CA HIS A 102 0.87 -2.31 -6.19
C HIS A 102 0.96 -0.85 -5.71
N ALA A 103 1.91 -0.52 -4.84
CA ALA A 103 2.10 0.85 -4.37
C ALA A 103 2.48 1.80 -5.52
N ASP A 104 3.36 1.37 -6.43
CA ASP A 104 3.69 2.13 -7.63
C ASP A 104 2.46 2.34 -8.52
N HIS A 105 1.64 1.29 -8.69
CA HIS A 105 0.39 1.39 -9.43
C HIS A 105 -0.60 2.39 -8.80
N VAL A 106 -0.83 2.33 -7.49
CA VAL A 106 -1.69 3.29 -6.77
C VAL A 106 -1.20 4.73 -7.00
N LEU A 107 0.11 4.98 -6.96
CA LEU A 107 0.67 6.30 -7.21
C LEU A 107 0.49 6.76 -8.66
N GLN A 108 0.56 5.86 -9.63
CA GLN A 108 0.30 6.16 -11.05
C GLN A 108 -1.18 6.48 -11.30
N MET A 109 -2.09 5.92 -10.51
CA MET A 109 -3.53 6.16 -10.60
C MET A 109 -4.00 7.43 -9.89
N ARG A 110 -3.08 8.22 -9.33
CA ARG A 110 -3.40 9.51 -8.71
C ARG A 110 -3.94 10.48 -9.76
N ASP A 111 -4.94 11.27 -9.41
CA ASP A 111 -5.70 12.15 -10.31
C ASP A 111 -4.82 13.06 -11.18
N ASP A 112 -3.76 13.64 -10.61
CA ASP A 112 -2.80 14.49 -11.33
C ASP A 112 -1.89 13.72 -12.30
N HIS A 113 -1.66 12.43 -12.09
CA HIS A 113 -0.95 11.54 -13.03
C HIS A 113 -1.88 10.96 -14.09
N ALA A 114 -3.10 10.58 -13.70
CA ALA A 114 -4.09 10.00 -14.57
C ALA A 114 -4.83 11.04 -15.45
N GLY A 115 -4.70 12.34 -15.13
CA GLY A 115 -5.32 13.44 -15.90
C GLY A 115 -6.78 13.75 -15.52
N TRP A 116 -7.16 13.52 -14.26
CA TRP A 116 -8.53 13.67 -13.76
C TRP A 116 -8.67 14.98 -12.98
N PRO A 117 -9.27 16.04 -13.55
CA PRO A 117 -9.41 17.31 -12.85
C PRO A 117 -10.44 17.23 -11.71
N ASP A 118 -10.25 18.06 -10.68
CA ASP A 118 -11.26 18.30 -9.64
C ASP A 118 -12.49 19.03 -10.21
N TYR A 119 -13.53 19.21 -9.38
CA TYR A 119 -14.77 19.90 -9.75
C TYR A 119 -14.58 21.34 -10.27
N ALA A 120 -13.41 21.94 -10.03
CA ALA A 120 -13.04 23.28 -10.48
C ALA A 120 -11.99 23.25 -11.61
N GLY A 121 -11.81 22.10 -12.27
CA GLY A 121 -10.94 21.95 -13.43
C GLY A 121 -9.44 21.82 -13.11
N ARG A 122 -9.04 21.57 -11.85
CA ARG A 122 -7.63 21.53 -11.45
C ARG A 122 -7.16 20.10 -11.21
N LEU A 123 -5.99 19.76 -11.74
CA LEU A 123 -5.29 18.51 -11.41
C LEU A 123 -4.66 18.65 -10.01
N ARG A 124 -5.02 17.75 -9.09
CA ARG A 124 -4.52 17.75 -7.71
C ARG A 124 -4.10 16.33 -7.32
N PRO A 125 -3.18 16.18 -6.35
CA PRO A 125 -2.85 14.86 -5.82
C PRO A 125 -4.04 14.31 -5.02
N GLY A 126 -4.86 13.49 -5.67
CA GLY A 126 -6.05 12.84 -5.12
C GLY A 126 -6.32 11.50 -5.79
N TRP A 127 -7.33 10.80 -5.32
CA TRP A 127 -7.82 9.54 -5.93
C TRP A 127 -9.34 9.60 -5.98
N GLN A 128 -9.87 10.47 -6.83
CA GLN A 128 -11.32 10.64 -6.90
C GLN A 128 -12.00 9.33 -7.33
N ALA A 129 -13.15 9.04 -6.73
CA ALA A 129 -14.08 8.10 -7.29
C ALA A 129 -15.03 8.86 -8.25
N GLY A 130 -15.35 8.25 -9.38
CA GLY A 130 -16.27 8.81 -10.38
C GLY A 130 -17.74 8.71 -9.99
N GLY A 131 -18.05 8.16 -8.81
CA GLY A 131 -19.38 8.29 -8.23
C GLY A 131 -19.69 9.77 -7.98
N TYR A 132 -20.94 10.18 -8.19
CA TYR A 132 -21.41 11.49 -7.76
C TYR A 132 -21.16 11.62 -6.26
N TYR A 133 -20.11 12.33 -5.87
CA TYR A 133 -20.15 13.00 -4.58
C TYR A 133 -21.23 14.06 -4.75
N THR A 134 -22.36 13.87 -4.09
CA THR A 134 -23.32 14.95 -3.88
C THR A 134 -22.67 15.92 -2.90
N LEU A 135 -21.63 16.63 -3.34
CA LEU A 135 -21.17 17.81 -2.64
C LEU A 135 -22.24 18.86 -2.90
N GLY A 136 -23.13 19.02 -1.94
CA GLY A 136 -24.09 20.11 -1.98
C GLY A 136 -23.29 21.41 -2.05
N VAL A 137 -23.63 22.30 -2.98
CA VAL A 137 -23.23 23.70 -2.83
C VAL A 137 -23.66 24.11 -1.41
N PRO A 138 -22.78 24.64 -0.56
CA PRO A 138 -23.15 24.97 0.80
C PRO A 138 -24.42 25.82 0.82
N VAL A 139 -25.47 25.31 1.46
CA VAL A 139 -26.73 26.03 1.62
C VAL A 139 -26.87 26.44 3.06
N ILE A 140 -27.05 27.74 3.30
CA ILE A 140 -27.46 28.23 4.60
C ILE A 140 -28.98 28.16 4.69
N ILE A 141 -29.47 27.36 5.63
CA ILE A 141 -30.87 27.31 6.03
C ILE A 141 -31.08 28.40 7.10
N PRO A 142 -31.96 29.39 6.85
CA PRO A 142 -32.25 30.43 7.83
C PRO A 142 -33.18 29.93 8.94
N ASP A 143 -33.16 30.60 10.10
CA ASP A 143 -34.17 30.46 11.15
C ASP A 143 -35.49 31.14 10.78
N GLU A 144 -36.49 31.08 11.67
CA GLU A 144 -37.79 31.73 11.51
C GLU A 144 -37.69 33.27 11.37
N GLN A 145 -36.55 33.86 11.74
CA GLN A 145 -36.27 35.30 11.65
C GLN A 145 -35.41 35.65 10.42
N GLY A 146 -35.11 34.68 9.54
CA GLY A 146 -34.30 34.90 8.35
C GLY A 146 -32.78 34.95 8.59
N ARG A 147 -32.32 34.66 9.81
CA ARG A 147 -30.89 34.68 10.15
C ARG A 147 -30.24 33.33 9.81
N PRO A 148 -28.97 33.30 9.40
CA PRO A 148 -28.23 32.05 9.21
C PRO A 148 -28.32 31.14 10.44
N SER A 149 -28.76 29.89 10.27
CA SER A 149 -28.95 28.95 11.37
C SER A 149 -28.16 27.65 11.17
N LEU A 150 -28.33 26.99 10.04
CA LEU A 150 -27.65 25.74 9.71
C LEU A 150 -26.98 25.85 8.35
N GLU A 151 -25.72 25.48 8.27
CA GLU A 151 -25.03 25.27 7.00
C GLU A 151 -25.05 23.79 6.66
N VAL A 152 -25.66 23.44 5.52
CA VAL A 152 -25.63 22.09 4.98
C VAL A 152 -24.50 22.02 3.97
N GLN A 153 -23.49 21.22 4.28
CA GLN A 153 -22.41 20.85 3.38
C GLN A 153 -22.48 19.33 3.16
N GLY A 154 -22.42 18.91 1.90
CA GLY A 154 -22.29 17.51 1.49
C GLY A 154 -20.89 17.21 1.01
#